data_AF-A0A6C0GKB7-F1
#
_entry.id   AF-A0A6C0GKB7-F1
#
_cell.length_a   1.000
_cell.length_b   1.000
_cell.length_c   1.000
_cell.angle_alpha   90.00
_cell.angle_beta   90.00
_cell.angle_gamma   90.00
#
_symmetry.space_group_name_H-M   'P 1'
#
loop_
_entity.id
_entity.type
_entity.pdbx_description
1 polymer ?
#
loop_
_entity_poly.entity_id
_entity_poly.type
_entity_poly.pdbx_seq_one_letter_code
_entity_poly.pdbx_strand_id
1 'polypeptide(L)'
;MKFTFVRVFVLTIIFFVAFTFSLSVSAQQKSTSIEGYWSGQGYQLYLQQGMFLFQTEGNTAISGVYHLENGYLLLGDSQQPLVYKVERKGNTLELLGAETEIHLQADKHTVHRNIFMGTISQIGRENAQSEASSQLPEHYFN
;
A
#
# COMPACT_ATOMS: atom_id res chain seq x y z
N MET A 1 18.07 54.06 -24.26
CA MET A 1 17.13 53.63 -23.20
C MET A 1 16.30 52.37 -23.52
N LYS A 2 16.42 51.71 -24.69
CA LYS A 2 15.65 50.48 -25.02
C LYS A 2 16.31 49.16 -24.58
N PHE A 3 17.64 49.10 -24.47
CA PHE A 3 18.39 47.87 -24.15
C PHE A 3 18.29 47.43 -22.68
N THR A 4 18.04 48.35 -21.76
CA THR A 4 17.93 48.04 -20.31
C THR A 4 16.63 47.31 -19.99
N PHE A 5 15.54 47.64 -20.69
CA PHE A 5 14.22 47.07 -20.45
C PHE A 5 14.15 45.58 -20.83
N VAL A 6 14.76 45.21 -21.95
CA VAL A 6 14.79 43.82 -22.45
C VAL A 6 15.56 42.90 -21.49
N ARG A 7 16.68 43.38 -20.93
CA ARG A 7 17.48 42.59 -19.98
C ARG A 7 16.74 42.32 -18.68
N VAL A 8 16.03 43.32 -18.16
CA VAL A 8 15.23 43.16 -16.93
C VAL A 8 14.08 42.18 -17.17
N PHE A 9 13.40 42.28 -18.32
CA PHE A 9 12.28 41.41 -18.68
C PHE A 9 12.67 39.93 -18.84
N VAL A 10 13.85 39.66 -19.43
CA VAL A 10 14.35 38.28 -19.57
C VAL A 10 14.75 37.69 -18.22
N LEU A 11 15.37 38.49 -17.34
CA LEU A 11 15.75 38.04 -15.99
C LEU A 11 14.53 37.68 -15.13
N THR A 12 13.44 38.44 -15.21
CA THR A 12 12.20 38.11 -14.47
C THR A 12 11.55 36.83 -14.96
N ILE A 13 11.53 36.55 -16.28
CA ILE A 13 10.97 35.31 -16.81
C ILE A 13 11.78 34.10 -16.35
N ILE A 14 13.12 34.16 -16.41
CA ILE A 14 13.99 33.07 -15.94
C ILE A 14 13.77 32.81 -14.45
N PHE A 15 13.66 33.89 -13.64
CA PHE A 15 13.39 33.77 -12.21
C PHE A 15 12.01 33.14 -11.95
N PHE A 16 10.98 33.51 -12.72
CA PHE A 16 9.63 32.97 -12.58
C PHE A 16 9.55 31.49 -12.96
N VAL A 17 10.22 31.08 -14.05
CA VAL A 17 10.28 29.68 -14.49
C VAL A 17 11.08 28.81 -13.51
N ALA A 18 12.18 29.33 -12.95
CA ALA A 18 12.93 28.60 -11.92
C ALA A 18 12.14 28.47 -10.61
N PHE A 19 11.37 29.49 -10.24
CA PHE A 19 10.52 29.49 -9.05
C PHE A 19 9.37 28.49 -9.17
N THR A 20 8.71 28.39 -10.33
CA THR A 20 7.64 27.39 -10.56
C THR A 20 8.16 25.96 -10.70
N PHE A 21 9.35 25.76 -11.26
CA PHE A 21 9.99 24.43 -11.26
C PHE A 21 10.36 23.97 -9.85
N SER A 22 10.81 24.88 -8.98
CA SER A 22 11.17 24.54 -7.60
C SER A 22 9.94 24.17 -6.74
N LEU A 23 8.76 24.69 -7.07
CA LEU A 23 7.49 24.32 -6.43
C LEU A 23 6.94 22.95 -6.86
N SER A 24 7.48 22.36 -7.92
CA SER A 24 6.96 21.11 -8.51
C SER A 24 7.64 19.84 -7.97
N VAL A 25 8.73 19.97 -7.20
CA VAL A 25 9.50 18.83 -6.64
C VAL A 25 9.26 18.73 -5.14
N SER A 26 8.00 18.54 -4.72
CA SER A 26 7.67 18.11 -3.35
C SER A 26 6.24 17.56 -3.22
N ALA A 27 5.60 17.13 -4.31
CA ALA A 27 4.58 16.09 -4.21
C ALA A 27 5.26 14.75 -3.94
N GLN A 28 6.10 14.69 -2.90
CA GLN A 28 6.57 13.46 -2.31
C GLN A 28 5.30 12.86 -1.68
N GLN A 29 4.60 12.09 -2.50
CA GLN A 29 3.42 11.32 -2.15
C GLN A 29 3.75 10.61 -0.85
N LYS A 30 3.25 11.20 0.24
CA LYS A 30 3.46 10.72 1.60
C LYS A 30 2.73 9.38 1.64
N SER A 31 3.44 8.31 1.30
CA SER A 31 2.97 6.95 1.43
C SER A 31 2.63 6.76 2.90
N THR A 32 1.35 6.96 3.20
CA THR A 32 0.87 6.95 4.56
C THR A 32 0.71 5.48 4.88
N SER A 33 1.78 4.87 5.37
CA SER A 33 1.89 3.42 5.55
C SER A 33 0.61 2.86 6.17
N ILE A 34 -0.08 1.98 5.45
CA ILE A 34 -1.29 1.30 5.93
C ILE A 34 -0.95 0.04 6.74
N GLU A 35 0.33 -0.19 7.01
CA GLU A 35 0.77 -1.28 7.87
C GLU A 35 0.20 -1.13 9.28
N GLY A 36 -0.17 -2.25 9.87
CA GLY A 36 -0.80 -2.31 11.17
C GLY A 36 -1.90 -3.35 11.23
N TYR A 37 -2.55 -3.37 12.38
CA TYR A 37 -3.74 -4.16 12.62
C TYR A 37 -4.96 -3.26 12.57
N TRP A 38 -5.96 -3.68 11.81
CA TRP A 38 -7.18 -2.95 11.55
C TRP A 38 -8.37 -3.89 11.79
N SER A 39 -9.37 -3.41 12.52
CA SER A 39 -10.56 -4.22 12.83
C SER A 39 -11.83 -3.39 12.67
N GLY A 40 -12.88 -4.02 12.16
CA GLY A 40 -14.19 -3.44 11.97
C GLY A 40 -15.28 -4.48 12.15
N GLN A 41 -16.52 -4.09 11.89
CA GLN A 41 -17.68 -4.96 12.06
C GLN A 41 -17.55 -6.22 11.18
N GLY A 42 -17.18 -7.35 11.79
CA GLY A 42 -17.03 -8.62 11.08
C GLY A 42 -15.77 -8.73 10.21
N TYR A 43 -14.82 -7.79 10.30
CA TYR A 43 -13.61 -7.82 9.47
C TYR A 43 -12.36 -7.51 10.29
N GLN A 44 -11.27 -8.22 9.99
CA GLN A 44 -9.95 -7.96 10.56
C GLN A 44 -8.92 -8.00 9.43
N LEU A 45 -8.03 -7.01 9.39
CA LEU A 45 -6.97 -6.90 8.41
C LEU A 45 -5.65 -6.61 9.13
N TYR A 46 -4.65 -7.43 8.85
CA TYR A 46 -3.28 -7.19 9.24
C TYR A 46 -2.43 -6.97 8.00
N LEU A 47 -1.60 -5.93 8.02
CA LEU A 47 -0.66 -5.60 6.96
C LEU A 47 0.73 -5.38 7.57
N GLN A 48 1.72 -6.14 7.11
CA GLN A 48 3.10 -5.97 7.54
C GLN A 48 4.07 -6.46 6.46
N GLN A 49 5.02 -5.62 6.05
CA GLN A 49 6.16 -6.00 5.22
C GLN A 49 5.75 -6.72 3.92
N GLY A 50 4.68 -6.25 3.27
CA GLY A 50 4.15 -6.88 2.05
C GLY A 50 3.31 -8.14 2.29
N MET A 51 3.14 -8.59 3.53
CA MET A 51 2.26 -9.71 3.89
C MET A 51 0.93 -9.22 4.46
N PHE A 52 -0.15 -9.94 4.17
CA PHE A 52 -1.46 -9.68 4.75
C PHE A 52 -2.09 -10.91 5.40
N LEU A 53 -3.00 -10.64 6.33
CA LEU A 53 -3.98 -11.59 6.83
C LEU A 53 -5.31 -10.85 6.92
N PHE A 54 -6.31 -11.33 6.18
CA PHE A 54 -7.65 -10.76 6.10
C PHE A 54 -8.67 -11.80 6.54
N GLN A 55 -9.44 -11.48 7.58
CA GLN A 55 -10.43 -12.37 8.18
C GLN A 55 -11.82 -11.73 8.13
N THR A 56 -12.81 -12.53 7.78
CA THR A 56 -14.23 -12.14 7.76
C THR A 56 -15.02 -12.85 8.88
N GLU A 57 -16.22 -12.36 9.17
CA GLU A 57 -17.11 -12.80 10.26
C GLU A 57 -17.42 -14.32 10.20
N GLY A 58 -17.33 -14.92 9.02
CA GLY A 58 -17.51 -16.37 8.82
C GLY A 58 -16.31 -17.24 9.19
N ASN A 59 -15.30 -16.72 9.90
CA ASN A 59 -14.01 -17.37 10.19
C ASN A 59 -13.20 -17.78 8.95
N THR A 60 -13.53 -17.23 7.78
CA THR A 60 -12.68 -17.37 6.60
C THR A 60 -11.52 -16.39 6.73
N ALA A 61 -10.31 -16.93 6.90
CA ALA A 61 -9.08 -16.17 6.91
C ALA A 61 -8.31 -16.44 5.61
N ILE A 62 -7.94 -15.36 4.93
CA ILE A 62 -7.13 -15.37 3.71
C ILE A 62 -5.82 -14.67 4.04
N SER A 63 -4.71 -15.22 3.58
CA SER A 63 -3.39 -14.66 3.83
C SER A 63 -2.51 -14.83 2.62
N GLY A 64 -1.48 -14.00 2.53
CA GLY A 64 -0.55 -14.02 1.41
C GLY A 64 0.21 -12.72 1.31
N VAL A 65 0.61 -12.37 0.09
CA VAL A 65 1.26 -11.11 -0.23
C VAL A 65 0.20 -10.07 -0.59
N TYR A 66 0.41 -8.83 -0.19
CA TYR A 66 -0.36 -7.70 -0.68
C TYR A 66 0.51 -6.75 -1.50
N HIS A 67 -0.12 -6.07 -2.44
CA HIS A 67 0.48 -4.99 -3.20
C HIS A 67 -0.36 -3.72 -3.01
N LEU A 68 0.31 -2.58 -2.81
CA LEU A 68 -0.31 -1.27 -2.72
C LEU A 68 0.18 -0.42 -3.89
N GLU A 69 -0.70 -0.16 -4.86
CA GLU A 69 -0.36 0.59 -6.06
C GLU A 69 -1.44 1.64 -6.35
N ASN A 70 -1.04 2.90 -6.52
CA ASN A 70 -1.95 4.01 -6.87
C ASN A 70 -3.19 4.14 -5.97
N GLY A 71 -3.08 3.78 -4.69
CA GLY A 71 -4.18 3.80 -3.73
C GLY A 71 -5.08 2.57 -3.76
N TYR A 72 -4.74 1.54 -4.53
CA TYR A 72 -5.41 0.25 -4.55
C TYR A 72 -4.61 -0.79 -3.79
N LEU A 73 -5.29 -1.54 -2.93
CA LEU A 73 -4.78 -2.68 -2.20
C LEU A 73 -5.25 -3.96 -2.89
N LEU A 74 -4.28 -4.75 -3.31
CA LEU A 74 -4.48 -6.08 -3.90
C LEU A 74 -4.12 -7.11 -2.85
N LEU A 75 -5.06 -7.95 -2.46
CA LEU A 75 -4.87 -9.02 -1.48
C LEU A 75 -4.96 -10.38 -2.19
N GLY A 76 -3.89 -11.19 -2.11
CA GLY A 76 -3.86 -12.55 -2.63
C GLY A 76 -3.02 -12.72 -3.90
N ASP A 77 -3.08 -13.90 -4.49
CA ASP A 77 -2.33 -14.22 -5.72
C ASP A 77 -2.87 -13.45 -6.94
N SER A 78 -1.94 -13.11 -7.82
CA SER A 78 -2.08 -12.44 -9.12
C SER A 78 -3.18 -12.98 -10.03
N GLN A 79 -3.62 -14.24 -9.88
CA GLN A 79 -4.66 -14.82 -10.72
C GLN A 79 -6.07 -14.31 -10.40
N GLN A 80 -6.38 -14.07 -9.12
CA GLN A 80 -7.70 -13.58 -8.65
C GLN A 80 -7.55 -12.77 -7.35
N PRO A 81 -6.90 -11.59 -7.38
CA PRO A 81 -6.73 -10.79 -6.19
C PRO A 81 -8.04 -10.14 -5.75
N LEU A 82 -8.24 -10.01 -4.44
CA LEU A 82 -9.25 -9.10 -3.92
C LEU A 82 -8.70 -7.67 -4.05
N VAL A 83 -9.43 -6.82 -4.78
CA VAL A 83 -8.99 -5.46 -5.08
C VAL A 83 -9.88 -4.46 -4.36
N TYR A 84 -9.25 -3.58 -3.57
CA TYR A 84 -9.93 -2.52 -2.84
C TYR A 84 -9.25 -1.18 -3.11
N LYS A 85 -10.02 -0.13 -3.41
CA LYS A 85 -9.52 1.23 -3.27
C LYS A 85 -9.39 1.54 -1.78
N VAL A 86 -8.26 2.09 -1.37
CA VAL A 86 -7.95 2.35 0.03
C VAL A 86 -7.98 3.83 0.32
N GLU A 87 -8.80 4.21 1.30
CA GLU A 87 -8.82 5.57 1.83
C GLU A 87 -8.49 5.54 3.32
N ARG A 88 -7.37 6.18 3.69
CA ARG A 88 -7.00 6.34 5.10
C ARG A 88 -7.48 7.67 5.64
N LYS A 89 -8.35 7.63 6.65
CA LYS A 89 -8.89 8.80 7.36
C LYS A 89 -8.45 8.73 8.83
N GLY A 90 -7.22 9.19 9.09
CA GLY A 90 -6.63 9.16 10.44
C GLY A 90 -6.39 7.74 10.95
N ASN A 91 -7.20 7.32 11.92
CA ASN A 91 -7.19 5.98 12.51
C ASN A 91 -8.19 5.02 11.84
N THR A 92 -8.86 5.45 10.77
CA THR A 92 -9.75 4.59 9.99
C THR A 92 -9.13 4.28 8.64
N LEU A 93 -9.27 3.03 8.22
CA LEU A 93 -8.95 2.51 6.89
C LEU A 93 -10.25 2.06 6.23
N GLU A 94 -10.62 2.71 5.14
CA GLU A 94 -11.78 2.35 4.33
C GLU A 94 -11.29 1.55 3.12
N LEU A 95 -11.85 0.37 2.94
CA LEU A 95 -11.62 -0.48 1.78
C LEU A 95 -12.88 -0.48 0.92
N LEU A 96 -12.78 0.13 -0.26
CA LEU A 96 -13.88 0.30 -1.20
C LEU A 96 -13.68 -0.68 -2.35
N GLY A 97 -14.39 -1.80 -2.30
CA GLY A 97 -14.47 -2.81 -3.35
C GLY A 97 -15.59 -2.51 -4.34
N ALA A 98 -15.77 -3.38 -5.34
CA ALA A 98 -16.83 -3.23 -6.35
C ALA A 98 -18.25 -3.27 -5.75
N GLU A 99 -18.46 -4.11 -4.74
CA GLU A 99 -19.76 -4.35 -4.11
C GLU A 99 -19.71 -4.26 -2.57
N THR A 100 -18.52 -4.03 -2.00
CA THR A 100 -18.30 -4.07 -0.56
C THR A 100 -17.55 -2.83 -0.10
N GLU A 101 -18.04 -2.22 0.97
CA GLU A 101 -17.38 -1.13 1.66
C GLU A 101 -17.08 -1.59 3.09
N ILE A 102 -15.79 -1.61 3.45
CA ILE A 102 -15.33 -2.12 4.73
C ILE A 102 -14.65 -0.98 5.48
N HIS A 103 -15.14 -0.69 6.68
CA HIS A 103 -14.58 0.34 7.56
C HIS A 103 -13.82 -0.33 8.68
N LEU A 104 -12.51 -0.13 8.71
CA LEU A 104 -11.63 -0.71 9.72
C LEU A 104 -10.99 0.38 10.57
N GLN A 105 -10.97 0.20 11.88
CA GLN A 105 -10.28 1.08 12.81
C GLN A 105 -8.93 0.50 13.18
N ALA A 106 -7.92 1.35 13.32
CA ALA A 106 -6.59 0.97 13.78
C ALA A 106 -6.72 0.43 15.21
N ASP A 107 -6.42 -0.85 15.38
CA ASP A 107 -6.47 -1.49 16.68
C ASP A 107 -5.03 -1.70 17.21
N LYS A 108 -4.81 -1.22 18.44
CA LYS A 108 -3.54 -1.28 19.17
C LYS A 108 -3.45 -2.49 20.10
N HIS A 109 -4.43 -3.40 20.10
CA HIS A 109 -4.45 -4.52 21.03
C HIS A 109 -3.37 -5.57 20.68
N THR A 110 -2.32 -5.61 21.50
CA THR A 110 -1.14 -6.48 21.37
C THR A 110 -1.48 -7.98 21.38
N VAL A 111 -2.62 -8.37 21.94
CA VAL A 111 -3.02 -9.78 22.12
C VAL A 111 -3.33 -10.44 20.77
N HIS A 112 -3.95 -9.72 19.83
CA HIS A 112 -4.21 -10.23 18.48
C HIS A 112 -2.90 -10.38 17.70
N ARG A 113 -1.94 -9.47 17.90
CA ARG A 113 -0.62 -9.55 17.24
C ARG A 113 0.10 -10.88 17.48
N ASN A 114 0.03 -11.47 18.68
CA ASN A 114 0.81 -12.69 18.99
C ASN A 114 0.25 -13.97 18.35
N ILE A 115 -1.07 -14.12 18.30
CA ILE A 115 -1.71 -15.26 17.62
C ILE A 115 -1.48 -15.15 16.11
N PHE A 116 -1.51 -13.92 15.58
CA PHE A 116 -1.41 -13.62 14.16
C PHE A 116 0.03 -13.71 13.65
N MET A 117 1.03 -13.29 14.44
CA MET A 117 2.45 -13.51 14.13
C MET A 117 2.80 -15.00 14.07
N GLY A 118 2.14 -15.85 14.88
CA GLY A 118 2.26 -17.30 14.78
C GLY A 118 1.81 -17.83 13.42
N THR A 119 0.62 -17.42 12.97
CA THR A 119 0.04 -17.79 11.68
C THR A 119 0.87 -17.26 10.51
N ILE A 120 1.26 -15.98 10.52
CA ILE A 120 2.09 -15.38 9.46
C ILE A 120 3.49 -16.01 9.42
N SER A 121 4.08 -16.33 10.57
CA SER A 121 5.37 -17.03 10.62
C SER A 121 5.27 -18.47 10.14
N GLN A 122 4.11 -19.12 10.24
CA GLN A 122 3.87 -20.44 9.66
C GLN A 122 3.71 -20.34 8.14
N ILE A 123 2.92 -19.39 7.64
CA ILE A 123 2.71 -19.14 6.20
C ILE A 123 4.02 -18.71 5.52
N GLY A 124 4.80 -17.82 6.15
CA GLY A 124 6.12 -17.44 5.65
C GLY A 124 7.09 -18.63 5.58
N ARG A 125 6.95 -19.61 6.48
CA ARG A 125 7.73 -20.87 6.43
C ARG A 125 7.21 -21.81 5.34
N GLU A 126 5.90 -21.96 5.17
CA GLU A 126 5.29 -22.78 4.12
C GLU A 126 5.57 -22.22 2.71
N ASN A 127 5.49 -20.90 2.53
CA ASN A 127 5.85 -20.23 1.28
C ASN A 127 7.36 -20.30 1.00
N ALA A 128 8.23 -20.07 1.99
CA ALA A 128 9.67 -20.23 1.83
C ALA A 128 10.08 -21.69 1.53
N GLN A 129 9.33 -22.67 2.05
CA GLN A 129 9.56 -24.09 1.78
C GLN A 129 9.00 -24.52 0.40
N SER A 130 7.93 -23.87 -0.07
CA SER A 130 7.40 -23.99 -1.43
C SER A 130 8.32 -23.33 -2.47
N GLU A 131 8.92 -22.18 -2.15
CA GLU A 131 9.97 -21.52 -2.95
C GLU A 131 11.30 -22.29 -2.94
N ALA A 132 11.66 -22.92 -1.82
CA ALA A 132 12.82 -23.83 -1.76
C ALA A 132 12.62 -25.13 -2.57
N SER A 133 11.36 -25.46 -2.92
CA SER A 133 11.01 -26.59 -3.80
C SER A 133 10.75 -26.17 -5.25
N SER A 134 10.69 -24.86 -5.51
CA SER A 134 10.49 -24.29 -6.84
C SER A 134 11.78 -23.59 -7.27
N GLN A 135 12.72 -24.36 -7.83
CA GLN A 135 13.62 -23.80 -8.83
C GLN A 135 12.72 -23.07 -9.83
N LEU A 136 12.84 -21.74 -9.87
CA LEU A 136 12.21 -20.92 -10.90
C LEU A 136 12.47 -21.61 -12.25
N PRO A 137 11.43 -22.02 -12.99
CA PRO A 137 11.64 -22.66 -14.27
C PRO A 137 12.45 -21.70 -15.15
N GLU A 138 13.59 -22.15 -15.66
CA GLU A 138 14.53 -21.38 -16.50
C GLU A 138 13.92 -20.83 -17.80
N HIS A 139 12.63 -21.06 -18.04
CA HIS A 139 11.90 -20.61 -19.22
C HIS A 139 11.61 -19.10 -19.27
N TYR A 140 12.00 -18.34 -18.25
CA TYR A 140 11.93 -16.87 -18.24
C TYR A 140 13.24 -16.18 -18.64
N PHE A 141 14.31 -16.94 -18.91
CA PHE A 141 15.60 -16.39 -19.39
C PHE A 141 16.01 -17.01 -20.72
N ASN A 142 15.22 -16.79 -21.77
CA ASN A 142 15.66 -16.72 -23.17
C ASN A 142 14.65 -15.98 -24.03
#